data_AF-A0A0F9U1R4-F1
#
_entry.id   AF-A0A0F9U1R4-F1
#
_cell.length_a   1.000
_cell.length_b   1.000
_cell.length_c   1.000
_cell.angle_alpha   90.00
_cell.angle_beta   90.00
_cell.angle_gamma   90.00
#
_symmetry.space_group_name_H-M   'P 1'
#
loop_
_entity.id
_entity.type
_entity.pdbx_description
1 polymer ?
#
loop_
_entity_poly.entity_id
_entity_poly.type
_entity_poly.pdbx_seq_one_letter_code
_entity_poly.pdbx_strand_id
1 'polypeptide(L)'
;MELIKLFLWSLWVTTVIAGIGVIADLWLINFKFKPWLKPKWLWNLVELVAIFGLINCRGWSPLPWWHMAPLYASMVFVWWAVHDCWLGWGLNEGPFFLGQSKWDRFFFRIFNQFGLPAGLNFLIVKLFWGFLAAAAFFSL
;
A
#
# COMPACT_ATOMS: atom_id res chain seq x y z
N MET A 1 -6.31 24.25 -0.95
CA MET A 1 -6.13 23.74 -2.34
C MET A 1 -4.79 23.03 -2.53
N GLU A 2 -3.69 23.54 -1.99
CA GLU A 2 -2.35 22.92 -2.14
C GLU A 2 -2.24 21.55 -1.46
N LEU A 3 -2.81 21.37 -0.25
CA LEU A 3 -2.80 20.10 0.47
C LEU A 3 -3.46 18.94 -0.30
N ILE A 4 -4.59 19.19 -0.97
CA ILE A 4 -5.28 18.20 -1.82
C ILE A 4 -4.40 17.83 -3.02
N LYS A 5 -3.75 18.81 -3.64
CA LYS A 5 -2.80 18.55 -4.73
C LYS A 5 -1.60 17.72 -4.25
N LEU A 6 -1.10 17.94 -3.03
CA LEU A 6 -0.05 17.10 -2.42
C LEU A 6 -0.51 15.67 -2.31
N PHE A 7 -1.69 15.49 -1.72
CA PHE A 7 -2.24 14.19 -1.41
C PHE A 7 -2.45 13.39 -2.69
N LEU A 8 -3.10 13.98 -3.70
CA LEU A 8 -3.34 13.32 -4.99
C LEU A 8 -2.04 13.01 -5.74
N TRP A 9 -1.06 13.91 -5.70
CA TRP A 9 0.25 13.66 -6.30
C TRP A 9 0.98 12.51 -5.60
N SER A 10 1.00 12.53 -4.27
CA SER A 10 1.64 11.48 -3.46
C SER A 10 0.97 10.13 -3.67
N LEU A 11 -0.37 10.12 -3.79
CA LEU A 11 -1.16 8.93 -4.10
C LEU A 11 -0.80 8.36 -5.48
N TRP A 12 -0.67 9.23 -6.48
CA TRP A 12 -0.25 8.82 -7.82
C TRP A 12 1.17 8.24 -7.84
N VAL A 13 2.13 8.92 -7.22
CA VAL A 13 3.53 8.45 -7.12
C VAL A 13 3.61 7.09 -6.42
N THR A 14 2.90 6.95 -5.29
CA THR A 14 2.83 5.71 -4.53
C THR A 14 2.26 4.56 -5.35
N THR A 15 1.21 4.82 -6.13
CA THR A 15 0.60 3.83 -7.04
C THR A 15 1.59 3.38 -8.12
N VAL A 16 2.33 4.32 -8.72
CA VAL A 16 3.33 4.00 -9.76
C VAL A 16 4.47 3.17 -9.18
N ILE A 17 5.00 3.55 -8.02
CA ILE A 17 6.08 2.82 -7.34
C ILE A 17 5.61 1.42 -6.95
N ALA A 18 4.39 1.27 -6.42
CA ALA A 18 3.81 -0.03 -6.13
C ALA A 18 3.75 -0.93 -7.38
N GLY A 19 3.33 -0.37 -8.52
CA GLY A 19 3.30 -1.11 -9.78
C GLY A 19 4.68 -1.58 -10.25
N ILE A 20 5.70 -0.73 -10.15
CA ILE A 20 7.09 -1.10 -10.48
C ILE A 20 7.59 -2.21 -9.53
N GLY A 21 7.29 -2.11 -8.23
CA GLY A 21 7.61 -3.13 -7.24
C GLY A 21 7.01 -4.49 -7.60
N VAL A 22 5.74 -4.51 -8.04
CA VAL A 22 5.09 -5.76 -8.49
C VAL A 22 5.74 -6.34 -9.73
N ILE A 23 6.12 -5.52 -10.72
CA ILE A 23 6.82 -6.02 -11.91
C ILE A 23 8.13 -6.70 -11.52
N ALA A 24 8.88 -6.10 -10.57
CA ALA A 24 10.09 -6.70 -10.04
C ALA A 24 9.81 -8.02 -9.30
N ASP A 25 8.76 -8.07 -8.47
CA ASP A 25 8.35 -9.28 -7.75
C ASP A 25 7.93 -10.41 -8.70
N LEU A 26 7.08 -10.11 -9.69
CA LEU A 26 6.64 -11.07 -10.71
C LEU A 26 7.82 -11.57 -11.56
N TRP A 27 8.75 -10.69 -11.89
CA TRP A 27 9.99 -11.07 -12.56
C TRP A 27 10.79 -12.04 -11.67
N LEU A 28 11.06 -11.71 -10.41
CA LEU A 28 11.78 -12.59 -9.48
C LEU A 28 11.10 -13.95 -9.31
N ILE A 29 9.76 -13.99 -9.21
CA ILE A 29 8.96 -15.23 -9.18
C ILE A 29 9.21 -16.07 -10.44
N ASN A 30 9.16 -15.45 -11.63
CA ASN A 30 9.39 -16.12 -12.91
C ASN A 30 10.80 -16.70 -13.03
N PHE A 31 11.81 -16.06 -12.44
CA PHE A 31 13.18 -16.58 -12.41
C PHE A 31 13.41 -17.66 -11.33
N LYS A 32 12.36 -18.13 -10.66
CA LYS A 32 12.42 -19.07 -9.52
C LYS A 32 13.34 -18.59 -8.39
N PHE A 33 13.69 -17.30 -8.37
CA PHE A 33 14.29 -16.70 -7.19
C PHE A 33 13.22 -16.72 -6.12
N LYS A 34 13.45 -17.52 -5.07
CA LYS A 34 12.58 -17.57 -3.91
C LYS A 34 12.39 -16.14 -3.37
N PRO A 35 11.24 -15.48 -3.57
CA PRO A 35 11.01 -14.09 -3.15
C PRO A 35 11.07 -13.96 -1.61
N TRP A 36 10.97 -15.10 -0.93
CA TRP A 36 11.01 -15.30 0.51
C TRP A 36 12.27 -14.77 1.23
N LEU A 37 13.34 -14.40 0.50
CA LEU A 37 14.66 -14.08 1.09
C LEU A 37 15.06 -12.60 1.08
N LYS A 38 14.43 -11.73 0.28
CA LYS A 38 14.47 -10.30 0.63
C LYS A 38 13.35 -10.08 1.63
N PRO A 39 13.65 -9.64 2.87
CA PRO A 39 12.59 -9.39 3.79
C PRO A 39 11.65 -8.37 3.14
N LYS A 40 10.37 -8.73 2.96
CA LYS A 40 9.34 -7.84 2.38
C LYS A 40 9.36 -6.45 3.04
N TRP A 41 9.78 -6.39 4.32
CA TRP A 41 10.01 -5.14 5.04
C TRP A 41 11.11 -4.25 4.45
N LEU A 42 12.22 -4.80 3.93
CA LEU A 42 13.34 -4.04 3.37
C LEU A 42 12.92 -3.39 2.04
N TRP A 43 12.15 -4.11 1.22
CA TRP A 43 11.61 -3.55 -0.02
C TRP A 43 10.55 -2.49 0.25
N ASN A 44 9.65 -2.75 1.21
CA ASN A 44 8.72 -1.73 1.72
C ASN A 44 9.48 -0.49 2.24
N LEU A 45 10.63 -0.68 2.91
CA LEU A 45 11.43 0.42 3.44
C LEU A 45 12.08 1.23 2.31
N VAL A 46 12.62 0.57 1.29
CA VAL A 46 13.20 1.24 0.10
C VAL A 46 12.15 2.02 -0.66
N GLU A 47 10.97 1.45 -0.88
CA GLU A 47 9.87 2.11 -1.60
C GLU A 47 9.28 3.26 -0.78
N LEU A 48 9.17 3.10 0.54
CA LEU A 48 8.79 4.18 1.43
C LEU A 48 9.81 5.32 1.42
N VAL A 49 11.10 5.02 1.50
CA VAL A 49 12.17 6.01 1.39
C VAL A 49 12.13 6.70 0.02
N ALA A 50 11.81 5.99 -1.06
CA ALA A 50 11.64 6.59 -2.39
C ALA A 50 10.43 7.55 -2.46
N ILE A 51 9.29 7.16 -1.89
CA ILE A 51 8.08 8.02 -1.79
C ILE A 51 8.41 9.28 -0.98
N PHE A 52 9.08 9.14 0.17
CA PHE A 52 9.46 10.26 1.02
C PHE A 52 10.56 11.14 0.44
N GLY A 53 11.53 10.55 -0.24
CA GLY A 53 12.55 11.27 -0.99
C GLY A 53 11.89 12.12 -2.06
N LEU A 54 10.94 11.57 -2.82
CA LEU A 54 10.20 12.30 -3.86
C LEU A 54 9.31 13.41 -3.29
N ILE A 55 8.68 13.20 -2.14
CA ILE A 55 7.89 14.23 -1.45
C ILE A 55 8.80 15.37 -0.94
N ASN A 56 9.93 15.04 -0.31
CA ASN A 56 10.88 16.04 0.21
C ASN A 56 11.65 16.78 -0.90
N CYS A 57 12.05 16.10 -1.98
CA CYS A 57 12.80 16.70 -3.10
C CYS A 57 12.02 17.80 -3.84
N ARG A 58 10.69 17.86 -3.71
CA ARG A 58 9.88 18.95 -4.27
C ARG A 58 9.85 20.22 -3.43
N GLY A 59 10.52 20.25 -2.27
CA GLY A 59 10.61 21.46 -1.44
C GLY A 59 9.28 21.90 -0.85
N TRP A 60 8.30 21.00 -0.72
CA TRP A 60 7.02 21.32 -0.11
C TRP A 60 7.23 21.45 1.40
N SER A 61 7.45 22.69 1.83
CA SER A 61 7.10 23.36 3.11
C SER A 61 7.29 22.53 4.41
N PRO A 62 7.70 23.13 5.54
CA PRO A 62 7.77 22.42 6.83
C PRO A 62 6.36 22.12 7.36
N LEU A 63 5.63 21.22 6.69
CA LEU A 63 4.41 20.65 7.24
C LEU A 63 4.80 20.02 8.57
N PRO A 64 4.09 20.35 9.65
CA PRO A 64 4.35 19.74 10.93
C PRO A 64 4.30 18.21 10.79
N TRP A 65 5.17 17.53 11.53
CA TRP A 65 5.28 16.06 11.46
C TRP A 65 3.94 15.34 11.69
N TRP A 66 3.00 15.97 12.42
CA TRP A 66 1.66 15.45 12.65
C TRP A 66 0.73 15.47 11.43
N HIS A 67 1.01 16.26 10.39
CA HIS A 67 0.36 16.13 9.07
C HIS A 67 1.03 15.06 8.21
N MET A 68 2.34 14.90 8.38
CA MET A 68 3.12 13.89 7.64
C MET A 68 2.79 12.46 8.09
N ALA A 69 2.48 12.24 9.37
CA ALA A 69 2.16 10.92 9.91
C ALA A 69 0.87 10.28 9.31
N PRO A 70 -0.29 10.96 9.26
CA PRO A 70 -1.48 10.42 8.63
C PRO A 70 -1.34 10.36 7.10
N LEU A 71 -0.64 11.31 6.47
CA LEU A 71 -0.29 11.22 5.04
C LEU A 71 0.52 9.95 4.74
N TYR A 72 1.53 9.67 5.57
CA TYR A 72 2.34 8.45 5.48
C TYR A 72 1.49 7.20 5.63
N ALA A 73 0.65 7.13 6.66
CA ALA A 73 -0.23 6.01 6.88
C ALA A 73 -1.12 5.77 5.64
N SER A 74 -1.72 6.83 5.08
CA SER A 74 -2.50 6.73 3.84
C SER A 74 -1.68 6.14 2.68
N MET A 75 -0.44 6.61 2.46
CA MET A 75 0.39 6.10 1.37
C MET A 75 0.79 4.63 1.58
N VAL A 76 1.09 4.20 2.81
CA VAL A 76 1.38 2.78 3.11
C VAL A 76 0.17 1.89 2.79
N PHE A 77 -1.04 2.29 3.19
CA PHE A 77 -2.25 1.51 2.92
C PHE A 77 -2.59 1.47 1.43
N VAL A 78 -2.46 2.58 0.72
CA VAL A 78 -2.63 2.64 -0.74
C VAL A 78 -1.61 1.76 -1.43
N TRP A 79 -0.35 1.81 -1.01
CA TRP A 79 0.71 0.94 -1.53
C TRP A 79 0.37 -0.53 -1.32
N TRP A 80 -0.02 -0.94 -0.10
CA TRP A 80 -0.45 -2.32 0.18
C TRP A 80 -1.64 -2.75 -0.69
N ALA A 81 -2.65 -1.90 -0.83
CA ALA A 81 -3.83 -2.22 -1.64
C ALA A 81 -3.47 -2.37 -3.12
N VAL A 82 -2.74 -1.42 -3.70
CA VAL A 82 -2.36 -1.44 -5.11
C VAL A 82 -1.40 -2.61 -5.41
N HIS A 83 -0.38 -2.81 -4.58
CA HIS A 83 0.59 -3.88 -4.73
C HIS A 83 -0.09 -5.26 -4.68
N ASP A 84 -0.92 -5.51 -3.66
CA ASP A 84 -1.62 -6.78 -3.52
C ASP A 84 -2.62 -6.99 -4.69
N CYS A 85 -3.34 -5.96 -5.16
CA CYS A 85 -4.20 -6.04 -6.36
C CYS A 85 -3.43 -6.46 -7.61
N TRP A 86 -2.32 -5.77 -7.89
CA TRP A 86 -1.50 -6.01 -9.08
C TRP A 86 -0.82 -7.37 -9.03
N LEU A 87 -0.36 -7.80 -7.85
CA LEU A 87 0.19 -9.13 -7.65
C LEU A 87 -0.89 -10.20 -7.86
N GLY A 88 -2.10 -9.99 -7.35
CA GLY A 88 -3.24 -10.87 -7.58
C GLY A 88 -3.58 -11.06 -9.06
N TRP A 89 -3.50 -9.99 -9.86
CA TRP A 89 -3.60 -10.09 -11.32
C TRP A 89 -2.44 -10.86 -11.94
N GLY A 90 -1.21 -10.58 -11.55
CA GLY A 90 -0.03 -11.28 -12.06
C GLY A 90 -0.01 -12.78 -11.72
N LEU A 91 -0.66 -13.18 -10.62
CA LEU A 91 -0.78 -14.57 -10.18
C LEU A 91 -2.08 -15.26 -10.64
N ASN A 92 -2.96 -14.57 -11.38
CA ASN A 92 -4.31 -15.04 -11.74
C ASN A 92 -5.21 -15.40 -10.54
N GLU A 93 -4.98 -14.78 -9.37
CA GLU A 93 -5.81 -14.94 -8.16
C GLU A 93 -6.93 -13.87 -8.07
N GLY A 94 -6.94 -12.92 -9.00
CA GLY A 94 -7.93 -11.85 -9.10
C GLY A 94 -7.52 -10.57 -8.34
N PRO A 95 -8.30 -9.48 -8.48
CA PRO A 95 -7.93 -8.16 -7.94
C PRO A 95 -8.00 -8.07 -6.42
N PHE A 96 -8.67 -9.00 -5.73
CA PHE A 96 -8.87 -8.96 -4.27
C PHE A 96 -7.92 -9.87 -3.52
N PHE A 97 -6.71 -10.05 -4.06
CA PHE A 97 -5.68 -10.84 -3.40
C PHE A 97 -5.34 -10.22 -2.05
N LEU A 98 -5.55 -10.99 -0.99
CA LEU A 98 -5.17 -10.62 0.36
C LEU A 98 -3.76 -11.16 0.57
N GLY A 99 -2.76 -10.27 0.58
CA GLY A 99 -1.37 -10.65 0.74
C GLY A 99 -1.10 -11.61 1.92
N GLN A 100 0.06 -12.26 1.95
CA GLN A 100 0.34 -13.30 2.96
C GLN A 100 0.83 -12.78 4.32
N SER A 101 0.57 -11.51 4.68
CA SER A 101 1.03 -11.01 5.97
C SER A 101 0.32 -11.73 7.14
N LYS A 102 0.89 -11.64 8.36
CA LYS A 102 0.24 -12.22 9.55
C LYS A 102 -1.11 -11.55 9.84
N TRP A 103 -1.21 -10.23 9.61
CA TRP A 103 -2.42 -9.46 9.80
C TRP A 103 -3.50 -9.79 8.77
N ASP A 104 -3.13 -9.88 7.49
CA ASP A 104 -4.06 -10.25 6.42
C ASP A 104 -4.66 -11.64 6.68
N ARG A 105 -3.83 -12.61 7.07
CA ARG A 105 -4.28 -13.98 7.43
C ARG A 105 -5.13 -14.04 8.70
N PHE A 106 -4.94 -13.12 9.63
CA PHE A 106 -5.74 -13.03 10.84
C PHE A 106 -7.14 -12.49 10.52
N PHE A 107 -7.21 -11.35 9.85
CA PHE A 107 -8.49 -10.75 9.45
C PHE A 107 -9.24 -11.60 8.43
N PHE A 108 -8.56 -12.20 7.46
CA PHE A 108 -9.19 -13.13 6.53
C PHE A 108 -9.84 -14.29 7.27
N ARG A 109 -9.18 -14.87 8.29
CA ARG A 109 -9.78 -15.93 9.10
C ARG A 109 -11.02 -15.46 9.84
N ILE A 110 -10.98 -14.28 10.46
CA ILE A 110 -12.13 -13.71 11.18
C ILE A 110 -13.29 -13.52 10.21
N PHE A 111 -13.07 -12.82 9.09
CA PHE A 111 -14.16 -12.44 8.21
C PHE A 111 -14.70 -13.60 7.38
N ASN A 112 -13.87 -14.58 7.05
CA ASN A 112 -14.32 -15.79 6.37
C ASN A 112 -15.21 -16.67 7.27
N GLN A 113 -15.08 -16.61 8.61
CA GLN A 113 -16.03 -17.27 9.53
C GLN A 113 -17.45 -16.72 9.41
N PHE A 114 -17.60 -15.47 8.93
CA PHE A 114 -18.89 -14.83 8.67
C PHE A 114 -19.38 -15.02 7.23
N GLY A 115 -18.69 -15.84 6.41
CA GLY A 115 -19.06 -16.08 5.02
C GLY A 115 -18.90 -14.86 4.11
N LEU A 116 -18.05 -13.89 4.48
CA LEU A 116 -17.91 -12.66 3.71
C LEU A 116 -17.12 -12.89 2.41
N PRO A 117 -17.57 -12.31 1.28
CA PRO A 117 -16.85 -12.39 0.01
C PRO A 117 -15.44 -11.81 0.11
N ALA A 118 -14.48 -12.38 -0.64
CA ALA A 118 -13.08 -11.95 -0.63
C ALA A 118 -12.90 -10.44 -0.92
N GLY A 119 -13.72 -9.86 -1.81
CA GLY A 119 -13.69 -8.43 -2.09
C GLY A 119 -14.11 -7.56 -0.91
N LEU A 120 -15.06 -8.01 -0.09
CA LEU A 120 -15.46 -7.29 1.12
C LEU A 120 -14.37 -7.38 2.20
N ASN A 121 -13.71 -8.53 2.32
CA ASN A 121 -12.57 -8.71 3.21
C ASN A 121 -11.41 -7.80 2.81
N PHE A 122 -11.11 -7.72 1.52
CA PHE A 122 -10.12 -6.79 0.98
C PHE A 122 -10.47 -5.33 1.31
N LEU A 123 -11.73 -4.94 1.10
CA LEU A 123 -12.20 -3.59 1.40
C LEU A 123 -12.02 -3.22 2.89
N ILE A 124 -12.38 -4.13 3.80
CA ILE A 124 -12.26 -3.91 5.25
C ILE A 124 -10.79 -3.90 5.70
N VAL A 125 -9.96 -4.80 5.17
CA VAL A 125 -8.58 -4.97 5.66
C VAL A 125 -7.62 -3.95 5.06
N LYS A 126 -7.83 -3.53 3.82
CA LYS A 126 -6.87 -2.69 3.08
C LYS A 126 -7.39 -1.28 2.81
N LEU A 127 -8.67 -1.13 2.46
CA LEU A 127 -9.22 0.17 2.05
C LEU A 127 -9.80 0.97 3.22
N PHE A 128 -10.48 0.32 4.17
CA PHE A 128 -11.07 1.00 5.35
C PHE A 128 -10.03 1.76 6.17
N TRP A 129 -8.89 1.12 6.48
CA TRP A 129 -7.81 1.78 7.22
C TRP A 129 -7.14 2.90 6.42
N GLY A 130 -7.06 2.76 5.10
CA GLY A 130 -6.61 3.83 4.19
C GLY A 130 -7.55 5.04 4.21
N PHE A 131 -8.86 4.82 4.16
CA PHE A 131 -9.87 5.86 4.28
C PHE A 131 -9.87 6.53 5.64
N LEU A 132 -9.67 5.76 6.73
CA LEU A 132 -9.57 6.31 8.08
C LEU A 132 -8.32 7.20 8.24
N ALA A 133 -7.18 6.77 7.71
CA ALA A 133 -5.95 7.57 7.71
C ALA A 133 -6.10 8.85 6.85
N ALA A 134 -6.77 8.76 5.70
CA ALA A 134 -7.05 9.91 4.85
C ALA A 134 -8.02 10.89 5.54
N ALA A 135 -9.08 10.38 6.18
CA ALA A 135 -10.01 11.20 6.95
C ALA A 135 -9.29 11.94 8.09
N ALA A 136 -8.39 11.27 8.81
CA ALA A 136 -7.55 11.89 9.83
C ALA A 136 -6.65 13.00 9.23
N PHE A 137 -6.06 12.77 8.05
CA PHE A 137 -5.25 13.78 7.36
C PHE A 137 -6.04 15.04 6.99
N PHE A 138 -7.29 14.90 6.53
CA PHE A 138 -8.14 16.04 6.15
C PHE A 138 -8.87 16.71 7.32
N SER A 139 -8.84 16.12 8.52
CA SER A 139 -9.42 16.69 9.74
C SER A 139 -8.48 17.59 10.56
N LEU A 140 -7.18 17.61 10.18
CA LEU A 140 -6.12 18.44 10.79
C LEU A 140 -5.98 19.77 10.03
#